data_AF-A0A6G2DDW1-F1
#
_entry.id   AF-A0A6G2DDW1-F1
#
_cell.length_a   1.000
_cell.length_b   1.000
_cell.length_c   1.000
_cell.angle_alpha   90.00
_cell.angle_beta   90.00
_cell.angle_gamma   90.00
#
_symmetry.space_group_name_H-M   'P 1'
#
loop_
_entity.id
_entity.type
_entity.pdbx_description
1 polymer ?
#
loop_
_entity_poly.entity_id
_entity_poly.type
_entity_poly.pdbx_seq_one_letter_code
_entity_poly.pdbx_strand_id
1 'polypeptide(L)' 'MRCPKCGATKSSVIDSRQAEEGNTIRRRRECDECQHRFT' A
#
# COMPACT_ATOMS: atom_id res chain seq x y z
N MET A 1 -7.74 5.82 -1.11
CA MET A 1 -8.15 4.44 -1.43
C MET A 1 -8.85 3.92 -0.20
N ARG A 2 -10.08 3.45 -0.33
CA ARG A 2 -10.83 2.92 0.80
C ARG A 2 -10.21 1.57 1.19
N CYS A 3 -9.88 1.37 2.46
CA CYS A 3 -9.32 0.11 2.91
C CYS A 3 -10.34 -1.01 2.64
N PRO A 4 -9.96 -2.12 1.96
CA PRO A 4 -10.88 -3.22 1.67
C PRO A 4 -11.33 -3.98 2.93
N LYS A 5 -10.58 -3.86 4.04
CA LYS A 5 -10.88 -4.55 5.30
C LYS A 5 -11.85 -3.77 6.19
N CYS A 6 -11.57 -2.49 6.45
CA CYS A 6 -12.33 -1.67 7.40
C CYS A 6 -13.11 -0.52 6.76
N GLY A 7 -12.93 -0.24 5.48
CA GLY A 7 -13.60 0.86 4.80
C GLY A 7 -13.04 2.26 5.11
N ALA A 8 -11.92 2.37 5.84
CA ALA A 8 -11.27 3.63 6.16
C ALA A 8 -10.69 4.32 4.92
N THR A 9 -10.70 5.66 4.90
CA THR A 9 -10.15 6.45 3.77
C THR A 9 -8.67 6.77 3.96
N LYS A 10 -8.16 6.62 5.19
CA LYS A 10 -6.77 6.90 5.57
C LYS A 10 -5.90 5.66 5.33
N SER A 11 -4.91 5.82 4.45
CA SER A 11 -3.92 4.80 4.13
C SER A 11 -2.58 5.45 3.80
N SER A 12 -1.51 4.91 4.38
CA SER A 12 -0.14 5.33 4.13
C SER A 12 0.52 4.46 3.07
N VAL A 13 1.32 5.07 2.19
CA VAL A 13 2.08 4.36 1.14
C VAL A 13 3.49 4.10 1.67
N ILE A 14 3.89 2.84 1.73
CA ILE A 14 5.18 2.40 2.34
C ILE A 14 6.20 1.94 1.29
N ASP A 15 5.96 2.28 0.02
CA ASP A 15 6.73 1.77 -1.12
C ASP A 15 8.24 2.06 -1.02
N SER A 16 9.06 1.03 -1.28
CA SER A 16 10.38 1.15 -1.93
C SER A 16 11.02 -0.24 -2.08
N ARG A 17 10.74 -0.93 -3.19
CA ARG A 17 11.67 -1.93 -3.73
C ARG A 17 11.76 -1.71 -5.23
N GLN A 18 12.88 -1.17 -5.68
CA GLN A 18 13.23 -1.17 -7.11
C GLN A 18 13.44 -2.63 -7.52
N ALA A 19 12.66 -3.12 -8.47
CA ALA A 19 12.97 -4.38 -9.12
C ALA A 19 14.21 -4.15 -10.01
N GLU A 20 15.28 -4.93 -9.77
CA GLU A 20 16.61 -4.78 -10.40
C GLU A 20 16.64 -4.89 -11.93
N GLU A 21 15.53 -5.28 -12.59
CA GLU A 21 15.50 -5.53 -14.05
C GLU A 21 14.50 -4.68 -14.86
N GLY A 22 13.98 -3.59 -14.30
CA GLY A 22 13.31 -2.57 -15.13
C GLY A 22 11.92 -2.18 -14.66
N ASN A 23 11.84 -0.92 -14.25
CA ASN A 23 10.69 -0.01 -14.28
C ASN A 23 9.37 -0.42 -13.57
N THR A 24 9.31 -1.55 -12.86
CA THR A 24 8.09 -1.95 -12.14
C THR A 24 8.19 -1.59 -10.66
N ILE A 25 7.55 -0.48 -10.29
CA ILE A 25 7.40 -0.05 -8.89
C ILE A 25 6.12 -0.66 -8.31
N ARG A 26 6.25 -1.60 -7.38
CA ARG A 26 5.09 -2.21 -6.68
C ARG A 26 4.73 -1.44 -5.41
N ARG A 27 3.85 -0.46 -5.54
CA ARG A 27 3.36 0.36 -4.41
C ARG A 27 2.51 -0.44 -3.43
N ARG A 28 3.07 -0.77 -2.27
CA ARG A 28 2.31 -1.35 -1.15
C ARG A 28 1.69 -0.24 -0.28
N ARG A 29 0.41 -0.35 0.02
CA ARG A 29 -0.31 0.55 0.93
C ARG A 29 -0.63 -0.15 2.24
N GLU A 30 -0.69 0.62 3.32
CA GLU A 30 -1.15 0.18 4.64
C GLU A 30 -2.28 1.09 5.11
N CYS A 31 -3.31 0.53 5.73
CA CYS A 31 -4.36 1.31 6.35
C CYS A 31 -3.91 1.82 7.72
N ASP A 32 -4.09 3.12 7.99
CA ASP A 32 -3.74 3.72 9.28
C ASP A 32 -4.65 3.25 10.43
N GLU A 33 -5.90 2.87 10.14
CA GLU A 33 -6.86 2.49 11.19
C GLU A 33 -6.76 1.01 11.61
N CYS A 34 -6.57 0.10 10.64
CA CYS A 34 -6.56 -1.34 10.91
C CYS A 34 -5.23 -2.02 10.60
N GLN A 35 -4.21 -1.24 10.21
CA GLN A 35 -2.87 -1.70 9.82
C GLN A 35 -2.88 -2.79 8.73
N HIS A 36 -3.98 -2.86 7.96
CA HIS A 36 -4.12 -3.85 6.90
C HIS A 36 -3.34 -3.40 5.67
N ARG A 37 -2.50 -4.29 5.15
CA ARG A 37 -1.66 -4.06 3.98
C ARG A 37 -2.34 -4.57 2.72
N PHE A 38 -2.51 -3.69 1.75
CA PHE A 38 -3.13 -3.98 0.45
C PHE A 38 -2.34 -3.31 -0.67
N THR A 39 -2.35 -3.89 -1.86
CA THR A 39 -1.60 -3.43 -3.04
C THR A 39 -2.56 -3.00 -4.11
#